data_AF-A0A972MIH9-F1
#
_entry.id   AF-A0A972MIH9-F1
#
_cell.length_a   1.000
_cell.length_b   1.000
_cell.length_c   1.000
_cell.angle_alpha   90.00
_cell.angle_beta   90.00
_cell.angle_gamma   90.00
#
_symmetry.space_group_name_H-M   'P 1'
#
loop_
_entity.id
_entity.type
_entity.pdbx_description
1 polymer ?
#
loop_
_entity_poly.entity_id
_entity_poly.type
_entity_poly.pdbx_seq_one_letter_code
_entity_poly.pdbx_strand_id
1 'polypeptide(L)'
;MDEILIKKRQYYFGFLFFSFVYFGLAILLLDKTQPFSLNIYQQIPMIIGAIIPAILFFLKKLENNLKNYILLLFLGQIPLIIGFVLSIIYKNLLYLIVMFPVFILGYLILLPVERGKYGLSKQNKSMEKRR
;
A
#
# COMPACT_ATOMS: atom_id res chain seq x y z
N MET A 1 -14.15 -20.94 -6.02
CA MET A 1 -13.50 -19.64 -5.73
C MET A 1 -12.46 -19.40 -6.81
N ASP A 2 -12.45 -18.24 -7.47
CA ASP A 2 -11.58 -18.02 -8.65
C ASP A 2 -10.10 -18.21 -8.30
N GLU A 3 -9.40 -19.05 -9.08
CA GLU A 3 -7.99 -19.38 -8.86
C GLU A 3 -7.09 -18.13 -8.91
N ILE A 4 -7.44 -17.16 -9.75
CA ILE A 4 -6.77 -15.86 -9.86
C ILE A 4 -6.93 -15.04 -8.58
N LEU A 5 -8.12 -15.07 -7.96
CA LEU A 5 -8.39 -14.35 -6.73
C LEU A 5 -7.59 -14.93 -5.56
N ILE A 6 -7.48 -16.26 -5.49
CA ILE A 6 -6.64 -16.94 -4.48
C ILE A 6 -5.19 -16.47 -4.63
N LYS A 7 -4.65 -16.47 -5.85
CA LYS A 7 -3.28 -15.98 -6.11
C LYS A 7 -3.11 -14.52 -5.68
N LYS A 8 -4.07 -13.63 -6.00
CA LYS A 8 -4.03 -12.23 -5.55
C LYS A 8 -3.99 -12.12 -4.03
N ARG A 9 -4.82 -12.89 -3.31
CA ARG A 9 -4.81 -12.92 -1.84
C ARG A 9 -3.48 -13.39 -1.28
N GLN A 10 -2.89 -14.43 -1.86
CA GLN A 10 -1.58 -14.94 -1.44
C GLN A 10 -0.49 -13.86 -1.58
N TYR A 11 -0.42 -13.17 -2.72
CA TYR A 11 0.51 -12.05 -2.89
C TYR A 11 0.20 -10.91 -1.93
N TYR A 12 -1.07 -10.54 -1.76
CA TYR A 12 -1.48 -9.49 -0.83
C TYR A 12 -0.94 -9.72 0.58
N PHE A 13 -1.20 -10.90 1.14
CA PHE A 13 -0.74 -11.25 2.49
C PHE A 13 0.77 -11.43 2.54
N GLY A 14 1.40 -11.99 1.50
CA GLY A 14 2.85 -12.13 1.43
C GLY A 14 3.56 -10.78 1.49
N PHE A 15 3.12 -9.80 0.71
CA PHE A 15 3.69 -8.46 0.72
C PHE A 15 3.34 -7.69 2.01
N LEU A 16 2.14 -7.86 2.54
CA LEU A 16 1.76 -7.27 3.82
C LEU A 16 2.67 -7.79 4.94
N PHE A 17 2.91 -9.10 5.00
CA PHE A 17 3.81 -9.70 5.98
C PHE A 17 5.27 -9.25 5.78
N PHE A 18 5.72 -9.15 4.52
CA PHE A 18 7.04 -8.64 4.18
C PHE A 18 7.28 -7.21 4.72
N SER A 19 6.23 -6.41 4.89
CA SER A 19 6.36 -5.05 5.45
C SER A 19 6.94 -5.01 6.88
N PHE A 20 6.80 -6.08 7.67
CA PHE A 20 7.40 -6.15 9.00
C PHE A 20 8.92 -6.27 8.98
N VAL A 21 9.49 -6.74 7.86
CA VAL A 21 10.95 -6.81 7.68
C VAL A 21 11.59 -5.43 7.80
N TYR A 22 10.93 -4.37 7.29
CA TYR A 22 11.43 -3.00 7.41
C TYR A 22 11.53 -2.55 8.87
N PHE A 23 10.56 -2.92 9.73
CA PHE A 23 10.62 -2.62 11.16
C PHE A 23 11.75 -3.38 11.85
N GLY A 24 11.87 -4.68 11.59
CA GLY A 24 12.95 -5.49 12.15
C GLY A 24 14.33 -4.95 11.76
N LEU A 25 14.53 -4.63 10.49
CA LEU A 25 15.78 -4.04 10.00
C LEU A 25 16.02 -2.66 10.59
N ALA A 26 14.99 -1.80 10.69
CA ALA A 26 15.16 -0.46 11.23
C ALA A 26 15.60 -0.52 12.69
N ILE A 27 14.98 -1.38 13.50
CA ILE A 27 15.35 -1.56 14.92
C ILE A 27 16.80 -2.05 15.04
N LEU A 28 17.24 -2.99 14.21
CA LEU A 28 18.61 -3.51 14.24
C LEU A 28 19.65 -2.47 13.82
N LEU A 29 19.32 -1.62 12.84
CA LEU A 29 20.24 -0.61 12.31
C LEU A 29 20.28 0.68 13.14
N LEU A 30 19.27 0.91 13.99
CA LEU A 30 19.10 2.14 14.76
C LEU A 30 19.50 1.94 16.21
N ASP A 31 20.80 2.02 16.46
CA ASP A 31 21.41 1.80 17.77
C ASP A 31 21.12 2.94 18.78
N LYS A 32 20.96 4.18 18.29
CA LYS A 32 20.57 5.36 19.09
C LYS A 32 19.61 6.25 18.31
N THR A 33 18.38 6.37 18.78
CA THR A 33 17.36 7.25 18.18
C THR A 33 17.60 8.69 18.57
N GLN A 34 17.74 9.58 17.58
CA GLN A 34 17.79 11.02 17.82
C GLN A 34 16.41 11.58 18.15
N PRO A 35 16.31 12.65 18.96
CA PRO A 35 15.04 13.33 19.20
C PRO A 35 14.45 13.80 17.87
N PHE A 36 13.13 13.72 17.77
CA PHE A 36 12.42 14.09 16.56
C PHE A 36 12.49 15.60 16.34
N SER A 37 13.12 16.01 15.23
CA SER A 37 13.08 17.38 14.74
C SER A 37 12.47 17.37 13.35
N LEU A 38 11.58 18.33 13.08
CA LEU A 38 10.93 18.47 11.78
C LEU A 38 11.63 19.58 10.99
N ASN A 39 12.43 19.18 10.01
CA ASN A 39 12.94 20.10 8.99
C ASN A 39 12.04 20.06 7.75
N ILE A 40 11.82 21.19 7.08
CA ILE A 40 11.04 21.30 5.84
C ILE A 40 11.49 20.27 4.79
N TYR A 41 12.80 20.01 4.70
CA TYR A 41 13.36 19.04 3.75
C TYR A 41 12.93 17.58 4.04
N GLN A 42 12.64 17.26 5.31
CA GLN A 42 12.17 15.94 5.72
C GLN A 42 10.67 15.75 5.44
N GLN A 43 9.91 16.85 5.39
CA GLN A 43 8.46 16.81 5.16
C GLN A 43 8.11 16.49 3.70
N ILE A 44 8.93 16.96 2.75
CA ILE A 44 8.72 16.72 1.31
C ILE A 44 8.52 15.23 0.97
N PRO A 45 9.44 14.30 1.33
CA PRO A 45 9.26 12.89 1.01
C PRO A 45 8.06 12.26 1.73
N MET A 46 7.70 12.74 2.93
CA MET A 46 6.52 12.26 3.66
C MET A 46 5.22 12.67 2.94
N ILE A 47 5.15 13.91 2.45
CA ILE A 47 4.00 14.41 1.67
C ILE A 47 3.87 13.62 0.36
N ILE A 48 4.98 13.39 -0.35
CA ILE A 48 4.99 12.59 -1.58
C ILE A 48 4.46 11.17 -1.28
N GLY A 49 4.94 10.56 -0.19
CA GLY A 49 4.46 9.25 0.24
C GLY A 49 2.96 9.23 0.61
N ALA A 50 2.45 10.31 1.21
CA ALA A 50 1.03 10.46 1.56
C ALA A 50 0.09 10.54 0.33
N ILE A 51 0.60 10.91 -0.85
CA ILE A 51 -0.18 10.93 -2.10
C ILE A 51 -0.30 9.53 -2.71
N ILE A 52 0.59 8.58 -2.36
CA ILE A 52 0.64 7.24 -2.95
C ILE A 52 -0.70 6.48 -2.81
N PRO A 53 -1.38 6.42 -1.65
CA PRO A 53 -2.68 5.76 -1.55
C PRO A 53 -3.70 6.30 -2.56
N ALA A 54 -3.74 7.62 -2.80
CA ALA A 54 -4.63 8.21 -3.79
C ALA A 54 -4.28 7.73 -5.21
N ILE A 55 -2.99 7.70 -5.58
CA ILE A 55 -2.54 7.17 -6.87
C ILE A 55 -2.94 5.70 -7.03
N LEU A 56 -2.72 4.87 -6.01
CA LEU A 56 -3.11 3.46 -6.01
C LEU A 56 -4.61 3.27 -6.19
N PHE A 57 -5.44 4.14 -5.59
CA PHE A 57 -6.89 4.09 -5.76
C PHE A 57 -7.31 4.27 -7.22
N PHE A 58 -6.70 5.21 -7.94
CA PHE A 58 -6.97 5.41 -9.36
C PHE A 58 -6.45 4.25 -10.21
N LEU A 59 -5.22 3.78 -9.96
CA LEU A 59 -4.63 2.70 -10.74
C LEU A 59 -5.30 1.33 -10.50
N LYS A 60 -5.85 1.07 -9.29
CA LYS A 60 -6.62 -0.15 -9.01
C LYS A 60 -7.81 -0.32 -9.95
N LYS A 61 -8.39 0.77 -10.45
CA LYS A 61 -9.50 0.69 -11.42
C LYS A 61 -9.07 0.10 -12.76
N LEU A 62 -7.80 0.25 -13.12
CA LEU A 62 -7.18 -0.23 -14.36
C LEU A 62 -6.55 -1.63 -14.21
N GLU A 63 -6.68 -2.23 -13.03
CA GLU A 63 -6.15 -3.56 -12.73
C GLU A 63 -6.94 -4.65 -13.47
N ASN A 64 -6.40 -5.12 -14.59
CA ASN A 64 -7.05 -6.14 -15.43
C ASN A 64 -6.45 -7.55 -15.28
N ASN A 65 -5.26 -7.69 -14.70
CA ASN A 65 -4.56 -8.97 -14.61
C ASN A 65 -3.71 -9.08 -13.32
N LEU A 66 -3.18 -10.29 -13.08
CA LEU A 66 -2.33 -10.58 -11.91
C LEU A 66 -1.01 -9.80 -11.91
N LYS A 67 -0.40 -9.57 -13.07
CA LYS A 67 0.88 -8.85 -13.20
C LYS A 67 0.76 -7.40 -12.73
N ASN A 68 -0.29 -6.70 -13.18
CA ASN A 68 -0.58 -5.34 -12.76
C ASN A 68 -0.88 -5.27 -11.27
N TYR A 69 -1.58 -6.29 -10.72
CA TYR A 69 -1.83 -6.36 -9.29
C TYR A 69 -0.54 -6.48 -8.46
N ILE A 70 0.38 -7.36 -8.87
CA ILE A 70 1.69 -7.49 -8.21
C ILE A 70 2.45 -6.15 -8.26
N LEU A 71 2.43 -5.46 -9.41
CA LEU A 71 3.04 -4.15 -9.54
C LEU A 71 2.41 -3.13 -8.58
N LEU A 72 1.09 -3.13 -8.44
CA LEU A 72 0.40 -2.27 -7.46
C LEU A 72 0.81 -2.59 -6.02
N LEU A 73 1.00 -3.86 -5.67
CA LEU A 73 1.49 -4.24 -4.33
C LEU A 73 2.89 -3.68 -4.07
N PHE A 74 3.78 -3.72 -5.07
CA PHE A 74 5.11 -3.09 -4.99
C PHE A 74 5.00 -1.57 -4.81
N LEU A 75 4.17 -0.89 -5.61
CA LEU A 75 3.93 0.55 -5.45
C LEU A 75 3.32 0.86 -4.07
N GLY A 76 2.50 -0.05 -3.54
CA GLY A 76 1.96 0.02 -2.18
C GLY A 76 3.00 0.06 -1.08
N GLN A 77 4.21 -0.48 -1.32
CA GLN A 77 5.31 -0.47 -0.34
C GLN A 77 6.04 0.88 -0.29
N ILE A 78 5.87 1.75 -1.29
CA ILE A 78 6.61 3.02 -1.41
C ILE A 78 6.56 3.87 -0.12
N PRO A 79 5.39 4.10 0.51
CA PRO A 79 5.33 4.90 1.75
C PRO A 79 6.25 4.31 2.84
N LEU A 80 6.24 2.99 2.98
CA LEU A 80 7.00 2.28 4.00
C LEU A 80 8.50 2.27 3.68
N ILE A 81 8.86 2.13 2.40
CA ILE A 81 10.25 2.29 1.93
C ILE A 81 10.76 3.71 2.24
N ILE A 82 9.96 4.74 1.96
CA ILE A 82 10.30 6.14 2.29
C ILE A 82 10.52 6.27 3.80
N GLY A 83 9.57 5.80 4.62
CA GLY A 83 9.67 5.83 6.07
C GLY A 83 10.92 5.12 6.60
N PHE A 84 11.25 3.96 6.03
CA PHE A 84 12.43 3.17 6.37
C PHE A 84 13.74 3.92 6.05
N VAL A 85 13.86 4.42 4.81
CA VAL A 85 15.05 5.16 4.36
C VAL A 85 15.25 6.42 5.20
N LEU A 86 14.19 7.20 5.45
CA LEU A 86 14.25 8.37 6.32
C LEU A 86 14.65 7.99 7.75
N SER A 87 14.15 6.87 8.26
CA SER A 87 14.50 6.41 9.61
C SER A 87 15.99 6.12 9.74
N ILE A 88 16.62 5.51 8.73
CA ILE A 88 18.06 5.26 8.69
C ILE A 88 18.85 6.57 8.58
N ILE A 89 18.49 7.44 7.62
CA ILE A 89 19.22 8.69 7.35
C ILE A 89 19.22 9.62 8.58
N TYR A 90 18.06 9.78 9.20
CA TYR A 90 17.87 10.71 10.32
C TYR A 90 17.94 10.03 11.68
N LYS A 91 18.31 8.74 11.70
CA LYS A 91 18.44 7.91 12.90
C LYS A 91 17.23 8.02 13.83
N ASN A 92 16.01 7.93 13.28
CA ASN A 92 14.78 8.09 14.05
C ASN A 92 13.65 7.21 13.51
N LEU A 93 13.18 6.27 14.33
CA LEU A 93 12.09 5.35 13.96
C LEU A 93 10.74 6.04 13.69
N LEU A 94 10.56 7.28 14.13
CA LEU A 94 9.29 7.98 14.01
C LEU A 94 8.88 8.20 12.54
N TYR A 95 9.85 8.32 11.62
CA TYR A 95 9.53 8.40 10.18
C TYR A 95 8.87 7.12 9.67
N LEU A 96 9.35 5.94 10.08
CA LEU A 96 8.74 4.66 9.74
C LEU A 96 7.35 4.50 10.38
N ILE A 97 7.23 4.90 11.65
CA ILE A 97 5.95 4.85 12.38
C ILE A 97 4.89 5.73 11.71
N VAL A 98 5.24 6.96 11.31
CA VAL A 98 4.30 7.89 10.66
C VAL A 98 3.91 7.42 9.26
N MET A 99 4.84 6.80 8.52
CA MET A 99 4.57 6.31 7.17
C MET A 99 3.79 4.99 7.16
N PHE A 100 3.77 4.25 8.27
CA PHE A 100 3.07 2.97 8.36
C PHE A 100 1.54 3.08 8.17
N PRO A 101 0.82 4.02 8.81
CA PRO A 101 -0.59 4.27 8.50
C PRO A 101 -0.85 4.57 7.01
N VAL A 102 0.02 5.35 6.37
CA VAL A 102 -0.08 5.67 4.93
C VAL A 102 0.04 4.40 4.08
N PHE A 103 1.01 3.55 4.41
CA PHE A 103 1.16 2.23 3.80
C PHE A 103 -0.10 1.36 3.99
N ILE A 104 -0.64 1.29 5.21
CA ILE A 104 -1.84 0.50 5.52
C ILE A 104 -3.03 1.00 4.72
N LEU A 105 -3.22 2.32 4.58
CA LEU A 105 -4.27 2.89 3.72
C LEU A 105 -4.10 2.44 2.26
N GLY A 106 -2.87 2.47 1.73
CA GLY A 106 -2.55 1.94 0.41
C GLY A 106 -2.92 0.46 0.27
N TYR A 107 -2.60 -0.37 1.27
CA TYR A 107 -2.92 -1.80 1.26
C TYR A 107 -4.41 -2.09 1.42
N LEU A 108 -5.14 -1.32 2.22
CA LEU A 108 -6.60 -1.42 2.30
C LEU A 108 -7.23 -1.13 0.94
N ILE A 109 -6.71 -0.13 0.23
CA ILE A 109 -7.14 0.18 -1.13
C ILE A 109 -6.88 -1.02 -2.04
N LEU A 110 -5.75 -1.72 -1.93
CA LEU A 110 -5.39 -2.87 -2.77
C LEU A 110 -6.01 -4.21 -2.36
N LEU A 111 -6.91 -4.24 -1.37
CA LEU A 111 -7.57 -5.46 -0.93
C LEU A 111 -8.27 -6.18 -2.12
N PRO A 112 -7.96 -7.47 -2.38
CA PRO A 112 -8.56 -8.22 -3.48
C PRO A 112 -9.94 -8.73 -3.05
N VAL A 113 -10.98 -7.96 -3.37
CA VAL A 113 -12.39 -8.29 -3.12
C VAL A 113 -13.01 -8.91 -4.36
N GLU A 114 -13.87 -9.92 -4.19
CA GLU A 114 -14.71 -10.43 -5.28
C GLU A 114 -15.62 -9.31 -5.80
N ARG A 115 -15.41 -8.87 -7.04
CA ARG A 115 -16.35 -7.99 -7.75
C ARG A 115 -17.58 -8.80 -8.17
N GLY A 116 -18.34 -9.31 -7.20
CA GLY A 116 -19.44 -10.26 -7.45
C GLY A 116 -20.74 -9.99 -6.68
N LYS A 117 -20.76 -9.16 -5.63
CA LYS A 117 -21.99 -8.93 -4.84
C LYS A 117 -22.36 -7.49 -4.50
N TYR A 118 -21.52 -6.50 -4.77
CA TYR A 118 -21.80 -5.10 -4.36
C TYR A 118 -21.65 -4.04 -5.46
N GLY A 119 -21.59 -4.40 -6.75
CA GLY A 119 -21.40 -3.37 -7.79
C GLY A 119 -21.86 -3.66 -9.23
N LEU A 120 -22.28 -4.89 -9.58
CA LEU A 120 -22.59 -5.26 -10.99
C LEU A 120 -24.02 -5.73 -11.23
N SER A 121 -24.92 -5.63 -10.25
CA SER A 121 -26.37 -5.76 -10.49
C SER A 121 -26.91 -4.68 -11.47
N LYS A 122 -26.16 -3.58 -11.70
CA LYS A 122 -26.56 -2.54 -12.64
C LYS A 122 -26.39 -2.93 -14.12
N GLN A 123 -25.56 -3.91 -14.47
CA GLN A 123 -25.44 -4.34 -15.87
C GLN A 123 -26.54 -5.32 -16.30
N ASN A 124 -27.07 -6.14 -15.38
CA ASN A 124 -28.19 -7.03 -15.72
C ASN A 124 -29.53 -6.29 -15.80
N LYS A 125 -29.74 -5.21 -15.02
CA LYS A 125 -30.97 -4.40 -15.12
C LYS A 125 -31.09 -3.59 -16.43
N SER A 126 -29.99 -3.29 -17.12
CA SER A 126 -30.06 -2.59 -18.43
C SER A 126 -30.38 -3.51 -19.61
N MET A 127 -30.20 -4.84 -19.46
CA MET A 127 -30.63 -5.81 -20.47
C MET A 127 -32.07 -6.29 -20.25
N GLU A 128 -32.55 -6.27 -19.01
CA GLU A 128 -33.92 -6.65 -18.68
C GLU A 128 -34.95 -5.57 -19.06
N LYS A 129 -34.53 -4.29 -19.13
CA LYS A 129 -35.38 -3.18 -19.58
C LYS A 129 -35.47 -3.03 -21.11
N ARG A 130 -34.84 -3.94 -21.86
CA ARG A 130 -34.86 -3.99 -23.33
C ARG A 130 -35.60 -5.22 -23.88
N ARG A 131 -36.27 -5.98 -23.01
CA ARG A 131 -37.24 -7.02 -23.36
C ARG A 131 -38.59 -6.62 -22.80
#